data_AF-A0A0K2UN31-F1
#
_entry.id   AF-A0A0K2UN31-F1
#
_cell.length_a   1.000
_cell.length_b   1.000
_cell.length_c   1.000
_cell.angle_alpha   90.00
_cell.angle_beta   90.00
_cell.angle_gamma   90.00
#
_symmetry.space_group_name_H-M   'P 1'
#
loop_
_entity.id
_entity.type
_entity.pdbx_description
1 polymer ?
#
loop_
_entity_poly.entity_id
_entity_poly.type
_entity_poly.pdbx_seq_one_letter_code
_entity_poly.pdbx_strand_id
1 'polypeptide(L)'
;MALLHRFLRLNDSKETAIFTFIVTKSVTRDLHRDVTSKEFCYGHHRWAITFSRIDNMLGIFLIWRNPSDSMRVFVDFTFTLLNTDHFSQNESFSRKNVKFTKDTPGKSKTEFVYLFH
;
A
#
# COMPACT_ATOMS: atom_id res chain seq x y z
N MET A 1 7.65 -10.23 -5.70
CA MET A 1 8.43 -9.12 -5.12
C MET A 1 7.72 -7.81 -5.42
N ALA A 2 7.77 -6.85 -4.49
CA ALA A 2 7.30 -5.47 -4.70
C ALA A 2 8.48 -4.52 -4.50
N LEU A 3 8.98 -3.94 -5.59
CA LEU A 3 10.17 -3.09 -5.60
C LEU A 3 9.77 -1.63 -5.72
N LEU A 4 10.22 -0.79 -4.79
CA LEU A 4 10.09 0.66 -4.91
C LEU A 4 10.91 1.12 -6.12
N HIS A 5 10.23 1.60 -7.15
CA HIS A 5 10.83 2.06 -8.40
C HIS A 5 11.02 3.57 -8.42
N ARG A 6 10.05 4.32 -7.87
CA ARG A 6 10.06 5.78 -7.87
C ARG A 6 9.45 6.34 -6.60
N PHE A 7 10.03 7.43 -6.13
CA PHE A 7 9.50 8.27 -5.06
C PHE A 7 9.43 9.72 -5.55
N LEU A 8 8.35 10.41 -5.24
CA LEU A 8 8.14 11.82 -5.55
C LEU A 8 7.45 12.50 -4.38
N ARG A 9 8.01 13.60 -3.88
CA ARG A 9 7.32 14.48 -2.94
C ARG A 9 6.65 15.60 -3.73
N LEU A 10 5.36 15.78 -3.54
CA LEU A 10 4.65 16.96 -4.01
C LEU A 10 4.97 18.06 -3.00
N ASN A 11 5.51 19.18 -3.46
CA ASN A 11 5.78 20.34 -2.62
C ASN A 11 4.47 21.10 -2.32
N ASP A 12 3.47 20.38 -1.80
CA ASP A 12 2.19 20.92 -1.38
C ASP A 12 2.16 21.16 0.15
N SER A 13 1.10 21.83 0.63
CA SER A 13 0.93 22.11 2.05
C SER A 13 0.67 20.87 2.91
N LYS A 14 0.46 19.70 2.28
CA LYS A 14 0.18 18.42 2.95
C LYS A 14 1.39 17.49 2.95
N GLU A 15 2.50 17.93 2.38
CA GLU A 15 3.72 17.16 2.18
C GLU A 15 3.49 15.81 1.48
N THR A 16 2.56 15.78 0.53
CA THR A 16 2.11 14.56 -0.13
C THR A 16 3.27 13.83 -0.78
N ALA A 17 3.33 12.51 -0.61
CA ALA A 17 4.33 11.65 -1.22
C ALA A 17 3.69 10.58 -2.12
N ILE A 18 4.27 10.38 -3.29
CA ILE A 18 3.90 9.35 -4.25
C ILE A 18 5.03 8.31 -4.28
N PHE A 19 4.65 7.05 -4.06
CA PHE A 19 5.54 5.91 -4.14
C PHE A 19 5.04 4.96 -5.24
N THR A 20 5.88 4.67 -6.22
CA THR A 20 5.56 3.74 -7.32
C THR A 20 6.31 2.43 -7.11
N PHE A 21 5.56 1.33 -7.06
CA PHE A 21 6.12 0.00 -6.90
C PHE A 21 5.92 -0.82 -8.17
N ILE A 22 6.97 -1.51 -8.60
CA ILE A 22 6.85 -2.55 -9.62
C ILE A 22 6.65 -3.87 -8.89
N VAL A 23 5.52 -4.53 -9.17
CA VAL A 23 5.17 -5.84 -8.62
C VAL A 23 5.39 -6.93 -9.67
N THR A 24 6.01 -8.04 -9.27
CA THR A 24 6.20 -9.20 -10.16
C THR A 24 4.89 -9.95 -10.34
N LYS A 25 4.75 -10.68 -11.45
CA LYS A 25 3.58 -11.55 -11.72
C LYS A 25 3.26 -12.52 -10.58
N SER A 26 4.25 -12.97 -9.80
CA SER A 26 3.99 -13.80 -8.62
C SER A 26 3.12 -13.11 -7.57
N VAL A 27 3.22 -11.79 -7.39
CA VAL A 27 2.34 -11.02 -6.49
C VAL A 27 0.88 -11.07 -6.97
N THR A 28 0.68 -11.07 -8.28
CA THR A 28 -0.64 -11.00 -8.92
C THR A 28 -1.10 -12.33 -9.50
N ARG A 29 -0.43 -13.46 -9.20
CA ARG A 29 -0.79 -14.80 -9.73
C ARG A 29 -0.59 -15.94 -8.74
N ASP A 30 0.29 -15.80 -7.75
CA ASP A 30 0.51 -16.84 -6.73
C ASP A 30 -0.52 -16.68 -5.60
N LEU A 31 -1.27 -17.74 -5.33
CA LEU A 31 -2.31 -17.78 -4.29
C LEU A 31 -1.73 -18.08 -2.90
N HIS A 32 -0.50 -18.60 -2.80
CA HIS A 32 0.00 -19.20 -1.56
C HIS A 32 0.92 -18.29 -0.76
N ARG A 33 1.15 -17.05 -1.20
CA ARG A 33 2.14 -16.18 -0.57
C ARG A 33 1.78 -14.70 -0.55
N ASP A 34 1.62 -14.18 0.66
CA ASP A 34 1.65 -12.74 0.90
C ASP A 34 3.03 -12.18 0.52
N VAL A 35 3.03 -11.04 -0.16
CA VAL A 35 4.26 -10.34 -0.54
C VAL A 35 4.30 -8.99 0.16
N THR A 36 5.37 -8.73 0.90
CA THR A 36 5.62 -7.42 1.52
C THR A 36 6.77 -6.70 0.80
N SER A 37 6.63 -5.40 0.58
CA SER A 37 7.68 -4.55 0.04
C SER A 37 8.84 -4.38 1.03
N LYS A 38 9.97 -3.83 0.56
CA LYS A 38 10.94 -3.23 1.47
C LYS A 38 10.31 -2.04 2.21
N GLU A 39 10.86 -1.71 3.37
CA GLU A 39 10.43 -0.54 4.15
C GLU A 39 10.76 0.75 3.41
N PHE A 40 9.88 1.75 3.52
CA PHE A 40 10.07 3.11 2.99
C PHE A 40 9.68 4.14 4.05
N CYS A 41 10.23 5.35 3.94
CA CYS A 41 10.03 6.41 4.93
C CYS A 41 8.99 7.42 4.45
N TYR A 42 8.08 7.80 5.35
CA TYR A 42 7.14 8.90 5.17
C TYR A 42 6.72 9.47 6.53
N GLY A 43 6.74 10.80 6.69
CA GLY A 43 6.36 11.46 7.95
C GLY A 43 7.14 10.98 9.17
N HIS A 44 8.46 10.78 9.03
CA HIS A 44 9.35 10.22 10.07
C HIS A 44 9.01 8.78 10.53
N HIS A 45 8.14 8.08 9.80
CA HIS A 45 7.78 6.70 10.07
C HIS A 45 8.24 5.77 8.94
N ARG A 46 8.45 4.50 9.31
CA ARG A 46 8.77 3.41 8.39
C ARG A 46 7.49 2.68 8.05
N TRP A 47 7.27 2.49 6.76
CA TRP A 47 6.07 1.89 6.19
C TRP A 47 6.46 0.74 5.27
N ALA A 48 5.55 -0.21 5.07
CA ALA A 48 5.66 -1.23 4.04
C ALA A 48 4.29 -1.48 3.42
N ILE A 49 4.25 -1.93 2.16
CA ILE A 49 3.02 -2.38 1.52
C ILE A 49 3.03 -3.90 1.51
N THR A 50 1.92 -4.51 1.93
CA THR A 50 1.69 -5.95 1.82
C THR A 50 0.58 -6.24 0.83
N PHE A 51 0.77 -7.31 0.06
CA PHE A 51 -0.16 -7.83 -0.91
C PHE A 51 -0.61 -9.21 -0.43
N SER A 52 -1.92 -9.44 -0.38
CA SER A 52 -2.50 -10.74 -0.03
C SER A 52 -3.53 -11.14 -1.07
N ARG A 53 -3.44 -12.33 -1.63
CA ARG A 53 -4.36 -12.79 -2.67
C ARG A 53 -5.39 -13.74 -2.07
N ILE A 54 -6.66 -13.52 -2.40
CA ILE A 54 -7.74 -14.46 -2.13
C ILE A 54 -8.50 -14.65 -3.44
N ASP A 55 -8.46 -15.84 -4.02
CA ASP A 55 -9.09 -16.17 -5.31
C ASP A 55 -8.71 -15.18 -6.43
N ASN A 56 -9.68 -14.37 -6.89
CA ASN A 56 -9.53 -13.36 -7.94
C ASN A 56 -9.34 -11.94 -7.39
N MET A 57 -9.10 -11.83 -6.09
CA MET A 57 -8.97 -10.58 -5.37
C MET A 57 -7.54 -10.37 -4.88
N LEU A 58 -7.04 -9.14 -5.02
CA LEU A 58 -5.76 -8.70 -4.49
C LEU A 58 -5.96 -7.67 -3.39
N GLY A 59 -5.65 -8.05 -2.16
CA GLY A 59 -5.65 -7.16 -1.01
C GLY A 59 -4.35 -6.38 -0.94
N ILE A 60 -4.42 -5.07 -0.74
CA ILE A 60 -3.26 -4.18 -0.61
C ILE A 60 -3.34 -3.44 0.71
N PHE A 61 -2.29 -3.57 1.54
CA PHE A 61 -2.28 -3.08 2.91
C PHE A 61 -1.07 -2.19 3.16
N LEU A 62 -1.29 -1.04 3.81
CA LEU A 62 -0.21 -0.23 4.36
C LEU A 62 0.09 -0.70 5.78
N ILE A 63 1.36 -0.93 6.10
CA ILE A 63 1.83 -1.40 7.41
C ILE A 63 2.82 -0.40 7.98
N TRP A 64 2.58 0.04 9.21
CA TRP A 64 3.48 0.82 10.04
C TRP A 64 4.51 -0.10 10.72
N ARG A 65 5.80 0.14 10.46
CA ARG A 65 6.90 -0.77 10.82
C ARG A 65 7.66 -0.38 12.08
N ASN A 66 7.48 0.84 12.56
CA ASN A 66 8.10 1.34 13.78
C ASN A 66 7.08 1.95 14.76
N PRO A 67 6.04 1.20 15.17
CA PRO A 67 5.14 1.67 16.21
C PRO A 67 5.87 1.83 17.54
N SER A 68 5.47 2.84 18.31
CA SER A 68 5.91 3.09 19.67
C SER A 68 4.72 3.05 20.64
N ASP A 69 4.99 2.72 21.90
CA ASP A 69 4.00 2.83 22.96
C ASP A 69 3.44 4.25 23.04
N SER A 70 2.13 4.35 23.31
CA SER A 70 1.39 5.61 23.41
C SER A 70 1.32 6.47 22.15
N MET A 71 1.88 6.00 21.02
CA MET A 71 1.84 6.72 19.75
C MET A 71 0.68 6.28 18.87
N ARG A 72 0.09 7.25 18.16
CA ARG A 72 -0.95 7.04 17.16
C ARG A 72 -0.59 7.87 15.93
N VAL A 73 -0.70 7.28 14.75
CA VAL A 73 -0.47 7.98 13.48
C VAL A 73 -1.76 7.94 12.68
N PHE A 74 -2.10 9.07 12.06
CA PHE A 74 -3.24 9.19 11.18
C PHE A 74 -2.74 9.50 9.77
N VAL A 75 -3.15 8.68 8.79
CA VAL A 75 -2.69 8.81 7.40
C VAL A 75 -3.87 8.80 6.44
N ASP A 76 -3.82 9.73 5.49
CA ASP A 76 -4.61 9.69 4.26
C ASP A 76 -3.76 9.03 3.19
N PHE A 77 -4.29 8.03 2.49
CA PHE A 77 -3.58 7.37 1.40
C PHE A 77 -4.52 6.89 0.31
N THR A 78 -3.98 6.79 -0.90
CA THR A 78 -4.63 6.20 -2.07
C THR A 78 -3.71 5.14 -2.64
N PHE A 79 -4.26 3.94 -2.86
CA PHE A 79 -3.60 2.94 -3.67
C PHE A 79 -4.21 2.96 -5.06
N THR A 80 -3.35 2.94 -6.08
CA THR A 80 -3.74 2.87 -7.49
C THR A 80 -2.98 1.71 -8.12
N LEU A 81 -3.72 0.72 -8.61
CA LEU A 81 -3.21 -0.32 -9.48
C LEU A 81 -3.19 0.22 -10.91
N LEU A 82 -1.98 0.32 -11.49
CA LEU A 82 -1.79 0.81 -12.85
C LEU A 82 -2.01 -0.33 -13.84
N ASN A 83 -2.99 -0.15 -14.73
CA ASN A 83 -3.21 -1.01 -15.88
C ASN A 83 -2.12 -0.72 -16.93
N THR A 84 -1.52 -1.78 -17.48
CA THR A 84 -0.41 -1.66 -18.45
C THR A 84 -0.88 -1.30 -19.85
N ASP A 85 -2.15 -1.55 -20.17
CA ASP A 85 -2.71 -1.42 -21.51
C ASP A 85 -3.31 -0.02 -21.69
N HIS A 86 -4.14 0.42 -20.74
CA HIS A 86 -4.75 1.75 -20.80
C HIS A 86 -5.05 2.35 -19.42
N PHE A 87 -4.64 3.60 -19.19
CA PHE A 87 -4.74 4.29 -17.91
C PHE A 87 -6.19 4.47 -17.39
N SER A 88 -7.19 4.45 -18.27
CA SER A 88 -8.61 4.56 -17.87
C SER A 88 -9.11 3.33 -17.12
N GLN A 89 -8.37 2.23 -17.16
CA GLN A 89 -8.67 0.99 -16.45
C GLN A 89 -7.87 0.86 -15.14
N ASN A 90 -7.19 1.93 -14.71
CA ASN A 90 -6.53 1.95 -13.41
C ASN A 90 -7.58 1.82 -12.31
N GLU A 91 -7.37 0.89 -11.39
CA GLU A 91 -8.23 0.73 -10.22
C GLU A 91 -7.61 1.44 -9.04
N SER A 92 -8.41 2.23 -8.31
CA SER A 92 -7.94 2.96 -7.14
C SER A 92 -8.91 2.86 -5.99
N PHE A 93 -8.37 2.84 -4.78
CA PHE A 93 -9.14 3.02 -3.57
C PHE A 93 -8.42 4.00 -2.65
N SER A 94 -9.20 4.79 -1.92
CA SER A 94 -8.68 5.85 -1.06
C SER A 94 -9.16 5.66 0.36
N ARG A 95 -8.34 6.13 1.29
CA ARG A 95 -8.60 6.15 2.71
C ARG A 95 -8.21 7.47 3.32
N LYS A 96 -9.04 7.93 4.25
CA LYS A 96 -8.82 9.16 5.00
C LYS A 96 -8.82 8.86 6.48
N ASN A 97 -7.97 9.57 7.21
CA ASN A 97 -7.84 9.55 8.65
C ASN A 97 -7.64 8.13 9.22
N VAL A 98 -6.84 7.30 8.54
CA VAL A 98 -6.60 5.92 8.98
C VAL A 98 -5.69 5.94 10.18
N LYS A 99 -6.20 5.46 11.30
CA LYS A 99 -5.47 5.34 12.57
C LYS A 99 -4.60 4.08 12.59
N PHE A 100 -3.32 4.28 12.88
CA PHE A 100 -2.35 3.24 13.19
C PHE A 100 -1.93 3.35 14.65
N THR A 101 -1.88 2.22 15.35
CA THR A 101 -1.34 2.11 16.71
C THR A 101 -0.37 0.94 16.80
N LYS A 102 0.29 0.77 17.95
CA LYS A 102 1.12 -0.41 18.22
C LYS A 102 0.33 -1.72 18.11
N ASP A 103 -0.92 -1.73 18.57
CA ASP A 103 -1.79 -2.92 18.50
C ASP A 103 -2.34 -3.18 17.09
N THR A 104 -2.51 -2.12 16.29
CA THR A 104 -3.05 -2.20 14.93
C THR A 104 -2.16 -1.50 13.90
N PRO A 105 -0.98 -2.05 13.58
CA PRO A 105 -0.03 -1.41 12.69
C PRO A 105 -0.37 -1.56 11.19
N GLY A 106 -1.36 -2.35 10.77
CA GLY A 106 -1.62 -2.49 9.32
C GLY A 106 -2.84 -3.29 8.86
N LYS A 107 -3.78 -3.64 9.75
CA LYS A 107 -4.89 -4.56 9.43
C LYS A 107 -6.26 -4.06 9.90
N SER A 108 -6.57 -2.78 9.77
CA SER A 108 -7.83 -2.25 10.31
C SER A 108 -9.06 -2.56 9.44
N LYS A 109 -8.94 -2.72 8.10
CA LYS A 109 -10.00 -3.22 7.20
C LYS A 109 -9.41 -3.86 5.94
N THR A 110 -9.92 -5.03 5.57
CA THR A 110 -9.52 -5.76 4.35
C THR A 110 -10.16 -5.12 3.13
N GLU A 111 -9.35 -4.58 2.21
CA GLU A 111 -9.83 -4.14 0.90
C GLU A 111 -9.11 -4.87 -0.20
N PHE A 112 -9.92 -5.36 -1.12
CA PHE A 112 -9.54 -6.19 -2.24
C PHE A 112 -9.87 -5.46 -3.54
N VAL A 113 -8.93 -5.48 -4.46
CA VAL A 113 -9.12 -5.05 -5.86
C VAL A 113 -9.37 -6.31 -6.69
N TYR A 114 -10.30 -6.27 -7.64
CA TYR A 114 -10.53 -7.40 -8.53
C TYR A 114 -9.40 -7.46 -9.57
N LEU A 115 -8.79 -8.62 -9.73
CA LEU A 115 -7.86 -8.83 -10.84
C LEU A 115 -8.69 -9.29 -12.04
N PHE A 116 -9.01 -8.37 -12.95
CA PHE A 116 -9.59 -8.73 -14.24
C PHE A 116 -8.57 -9.54 -15.06
N HIS A 117 -9.05 -10.63 -15.68
CA HIS A 117 -8.26 -11.54 -16.52
C HIS A 117 -8.25 -11.10 -17.98
#